data_AF-A0A0D2S5C0-F1
#
_entry.id   AF-A0A0D2S5C0-F1
#
_cell.length_a   1.000
_cell.length_b   1.000
_cell.length_c   1.000
_cell.angle_alpha   90.00
_cell.angle_beta   90.00
_cell.angle_gamma   90.00
#
_symmetry.space_group_name_H-M   'P 1'
#
loop_
_entity.id
_entity.type
_entity.pdbx_description
1 polymer ?
#
loop_
_entity_poly.entity_id
_entity_poly.type
_entity_poly.pdbx_seq_one_letter_code
_entity_poly.pdbx_strand_id
1 'polypeptide(L)'
;MEVTAIWLLLLLPCSFPNFLISSCMGNQIDYLNRLVASRRSSNPPRPESWAQLDDQGNSHSSPVFVGSQKGLMQADKIDKLPGQPEGVDFDQYAGYVTVDPVADRALFYFFVESPVNSPNKPLVLWLNGGPGCSSLGYGAMQELGPFRVNSDGKTLYRNEYAWNNAGVGFSYSKNSSDYTQVGDKRTAEDSYVFLLNWLERFPQYKTRDLFITGESYAGHYVPQLASYILSRNKNTNQTVVNLKGIAIGNAWIDDNICTKGLFDYLWTHALNSDETNEGVNKYCDFASQDLVTNKAVAKNATDQCDQYQSRALTEMGDIDLYGIYSPLCNSSAIKPGSDGNVLNFDPCSDVHVKSYLNLAKVQAALHAKATKWSACSGVGWTDSPTSTLPEIRDLAKVIRVWIYSGDTDGRVPVTSSRYAIKTLQLPVETAWQPWYSDSEVGGYVVGYKGVVFTTVRGAGHTVPSYQPARALTMIASFLQGKLPPGPPPS
;
A
#
# COMPACT_ATOMS: atom_id res chain seq x y z
N MET A 1 56.57 47.46 -15.77
CA MET A 1 56.01 46.87 -14.53
C MET A 1 54.53 46.69 -14.77
N GLU A 2 54.19 45.56 -15.40
CA GLU A 2 52.80 45.11 -15.56
C GLU A 2 52.39 44.39 -14.28
N VAL A 3 51.24 44.74 -13.72
CA VAL A 3 50.64 44.02 -12.59
C VAL A 3 49.44 43.27 -13.13
N THR A 4 49.58 41.95 -13.16
CA THR A 4 48.54 40.96 -13.43
C THR A 4 47.57 40.90 -12.25
N ALA A 5 46.28 41.12 -12.50
CA ALA A 5 45.20 40.87 -11.55
C ALA A 5 44.42 39.60 -11.98
N ILE A 6 44.63 38.52 -11.24
CA ILE A 6 43.91 37.24 -11.37
C ILE A 6 42.55 37.40 -10.67
N TRP A 7 41.46 37.27 -11.40
CA TRP A 7 40.12 37.14 -10.83
C TRP A 7 39.83 35.66 -10.52
N LEU A 8 39.74 35.34 -9.22
CA LEU A 8 39.20 34.07 -8.73
C LEU A 8 37.67 34.11 -8.82
N LEU A 9 37.10 33.27 -9.69
CA LEU A 9 35.68 32.93 -9.71
C LEU A 9 35.36 32.01 -8.52
N LEU A 10 34.69 32.55 -7.50
CA LEU A 10 34.02 31.76 -6.46
C LEU A 10 32.73 31.18 -7.05
N LEU A 11 32.77 29.88 -7.37
CA LEU A 11 31.57 29.08 -7.63
C LEU A 11 30.84 28.85 -6.30
N LEU A 12 29.76 29.61 -6.07
CA LEU A 12 28.76 29.31 -5.06
C LEU A 12 27.86 28.18 -5.59
N PRO A 13 27.78 26.99 -4.94
CA PRO A 13 26.82 25.99 -5.32
C PRO A 13 25.42 26.44 -4.86
N CYS A 14 24.49 26.58 -5.82
CA CYS A 14 23.07 26.77 -5.57
C CYS A 14 22.58 25.70 -4.58
N SER A 15 22.25 26.15 -3.38
CA SER A 15 21.63 25.31 -2.36
C SER A 15 20.15 25.17 -2.72
N PHE A 16 19.74 23.96 -3.09
CA PHE A 16 18.32 23.61 -3.18
C PHE A 16 17.68 23.81 -1.80
N PRO A 17 16.59 24.59 -1.65
CA PRO A 17 15.83 24.56 -0.42
C PRO A 17 15.03 23.26 -0.40
N ASN A 18 15.57 22.26 0.32
CA ASN A 18 14.79 21.11 0.76
C ASN A 18 13.69 21.62 1.71
N PHE A 19 12.48 21.82 1.19
CA PHE A 19 11.28 21.96 2.00
C PHE A 19 10.94 20.59 2.59
N LEU A 20 11.61 20.26 3.70
CA LEU A 20 11.16 19.22 4.62
C LEU A 20 10.13 19.86 5.54
N ILE A 21 8.84 19.63 5.26
CA ILE A 21 7.81 19.85 6.28
C ILE A 21 8.09 18.87 7.41
N SER A 22 8.21 19.43 8.61
CA SER A 22 8.55 18.76 9.86
C SER A 22 7.43 17.83 10.33
N SER A 23 7.37 16.64 9.72
CA SER A 23 7.11 15.41 10.46
C SER A 23 8.48 14.81 10.79
N CYS A 24 8.82 14.64 12.07
CA CYS A 24 10.07 13.93 12.47
C CYS A 24 10.09 12.44 12.07
N MET A 25 9.17 11.98 11.21
CA MET A 25 9.01 10.59 10.78
C MET A 25 8.53 10.51 9.34
N GLY A 26 9.24 9.76 8.49
CA GLY A 26 8.76 9.51 7.13
C GLY A 26 7.47 8.66 7.14
N ASN A 27 6.47 9.10 6.40
CA ASN A 27 5.21 8.37 6.15
C ASN A 27 5.21 7.71 4.74
N GLN A 28 4.11 7.06 4.33
CA GLN A 28 4.10 6.37 3.02
C GLN A 28 4.28 7.34 1.83
N ILE A 29 3.77 8.57 1.91
CA ILE A 29 3.98 9.62 0.89
C ILE A 29 5.47 9.94 0.75
N ASP A 30 6.16 10.15 1.87
CA ASP A 30 7.56 10.56 1.87
C ASP A 30 8.44 9.52 1.18
N TYR A 31 8.21 8.24 1.49
CA TYR A 31 8.95 7.15 0.88
C TYR A 31 8.56 6.92 -0.59
N LEU A 32 7.29 7.08 -0.95
CA LEU A 32 6.85 6.99 -2.34
C LEU A 32 7.47 8.11 -3.18
N ASN A 33 7.45 9.35 -2.67
CA ASN A 33 8.05 10.51 -3.32
C ASN A 33 9.55 10.33 -3.52
N ARG A 34 10.27 9.82 -2.50
CA ARG A 34 11.70 9.52 -2.62
C ARG A 34 11.98 8.49 -3.69
N LEU A 35 11.17 7.42 -3.77
CA LEU A 35 11.32 6.38 -4.79
C LEU A 35 11.05 6.92 -6.20
N VAL A 36 9.95 7.66 -6.39
CA VAL A 36 9.61 8.25 -7.69
C VAL A 36 10.69 9.25 -8.13
N ALA A 37 11.19 10.08 -7.22
CA ALA A 37 12.29 11.01 -7.51
C ALA A 37 13.58 10.26 -7.90
N SER A 38 13.93 9.17 -7.20
CA SER A 38 15.12 8.39 -7.58
C SER A 38 15.00 7.77 -8.97
N ARG A 39 13.80 7.34 -9.38
CA ARG A 39 13.54 6.82 -10.74
C ARG A 39 13.65 7.88 -11.82
N ARG A 40 13.35 9.16 -11.54
CA ARG A 40 13.58 10.24 -12.51
C ARG A 40 15.07 10.52 -12.73
N SER A 41 15.90 10.28 -11.72
CA SER A 41 17.33 10.56 -11.75
C SER A 41 18.21 9.43 -12.35
N SER A 42 17.62 8.25 -12.60
CA SER A 42 18.31 7.03 -13.05
C SER A 42 17.50 6.36 -14.14
N ASN A 43 18.09 5.65 -15.11
CA ASN A 43 17.30 4.77 -15.99
C ASN A 43 16.77 3.60 -15.14
N PRO A 44 15.48 3.56 -14.75
CA PRO A 44 14.99 2.51 -13.87
C PRO A 44 15.11 1.15 -14.57
N PRO A 45 15.37 0.06 -13.81
CA PRO A 45 15.43 -1.27 -14.40
C PRO A 45 14.12 -1.56 -15.15
N ARG A 46 14.26 -2.06 -16.38
CA ARG A 46 13.10 -2.44 -17.19
C ARG A 46 12.36 -3.57 -16.48
N PRO A 47 11.01 -3.56 -16.44
CA PRO A 47 10.26 -4.72 -15.98
C PRO A 47 10.66 -5.93 -16.83
N GLU A 48 11.29 -6.92 -16.22
CA GLU A 48 11.25 -8.27 -16.75
C GLU A 48 9.80 -8.74 -16.57
N SER A 49 9.16 -9.18 -17.66
CA SER A 49 7.82 -9.74 -17.53
C SER A 49 7.88 -10.97 -16.64
N TRP A 50 6.99 -11.08 -15.64
CA TRP A 50 6.88 -12.30 -14.82
C TRP A 50 6.55 -13.54 -15.67
N ALA A 51 6.00 -13.36 -16.88
CA ALA A 51 5.82 -14.43 -17.85
C ALA A 51 7.14 -14.90 -18.48
N GLN A 52 8.19 -14.07 -18.51
CA GLN A 52 9.52 -14.45 -19.01
C GLN A 52 10.34 -15.26 -17.98
N LEU A 53 9.92 -15.29 -16.70
CA LEU A 53 10.47 -16.24 -15.73
C LEU A 53 10.05 -17.69 -16.03
N ASP A 54 8.99 -17.90 -16.84
CA ASP A 54 8.61 -19.21 -17.36
C ASP A 54 9.49 -19.60 -18.58
N ASP A 55 10.02 -18.64 -19.37
CA ASP A 55 10.72 -18.90 -20.65
C ASP A 55 12.24 -19.08 -20.52
N GLN A 56 12.86 -18.69 -19.41
CA GLN A 56 14.26 -19.07 -19.13
C GLN A 56 14.37 -20.52 -18.65
N GLY A 57 13.91 -21.47 -19.48
CA GLY A 57 14.48 -22.80 -19.73
C GLY A 57 15.12 -23.64 -18.62
N ASN A 58 14.87 -23.36 -17.35
CA ASN A 58 15.45 -24.09 -16.23
C ASN A 58 14.34 -24.93 -15.62
N SER A 59 14.25 -26.16 -16.11
CA SER A 59 13.50 -27.30 -15.55
C SER A 59 13.92 -27.69 -14.12
N HIS A 60 14.61 -26.79 -13.42
CA HIS A 60 14.98 -26.87 -12.02
C HIS A 60 14.45 -25.63 -11.30
N SER A 61 13.14 -25.58 -11.01
CA SER A 61 12.66 -24.68 -9.97
C SER A 61 13.34 -25.12 -8.68
N SER A 62 14.27 -24.33 -8.15
CA SER A 62 14.82 -24.56 -6.82
C SER A 62 13.66 -24.81 -5.84
N PRO A 63 13.71 -25.84 -4.99
CA PRO A 63 12.64 -26.11 -4.05
C PRO A 63 12.45 -24.88 -3.17
N VAL A 64 11.22 -24.35 -3.17
CA VAL A 64 10.87 -23.20 -2.33
C VAL A 64 11.06 -23.62 -0.88
N PHE A 65 11.75 -22.79 -0.10
CA PHE A 65 12.03 -23.11 1.30
C PHE A 65 10.72 -23.26 2.08
N VAL A 66 10.50 -24.46 2.62
CA VAL A 66 9.41 -24.74 3.57
C VAL A 66 10.03 -25.39 4.80
N GLY A 67 10.12 -24.63 5.89
CA GLY A 67 10.63 -25.11 7.16
C GLY A 67 9.58 -25.89 7.96
N SER A 68 10.02 -26.63 8.99
CA SER A 68 9.10 -27.27 9.93
C SER A 68 8.26 -26.22 10.67
N GLN A 69 6.94 -26.32 10.60
CA GLN A 69 6.00 -25.39 11.27
C GLN A 69 5.29 -26.00 12.49
N LYS A 70 5.71 -27.20 12.92
CA LYS A 70 5.02 -27.96 13.98
C LYS A 70 5.01 -27.18 15.30
N GLY A 71 3.81 -26.91 15.82
CA GLY A 71 3.60 -26.23 17.11
C GLY A 71 3.76 -24.70 17.08
N LEU A 72 4.17 -24.12 15.95
CA LEU A 72 4.42 -22.67 15.86
C LEU A 72 3.12 -21.86 15.86
N MET A 73 2.01 -22.41 15.36
CA MET A 73 0.70 -21.75 15.47
C MET A 73 0.30 -21.48 16.92
N GLN A 74 0.45 -22.47 17.80
CA GLN A 74 0.13 -22.32 19.22
C GLN A 74 1.09 -21.36 19.91
N ALA A 75 2.37 -21.37 19.52
CA ALA A 75 3.38 -20.45 20.05
C ALA A 75 3.10 -18.99 19.67
N ASP A 76 2.51 -18.75 18.50
CA ASP A 76 2.17 -17.42 18.01
C ASP A 76 0.85 -16.86 18.59
N LYS A 77 0.06 -17.67 19.33
CA LYS A 77 -1.23 -17.24 19.87
C LYS A 77 -1.04 -16.07 20.83
N ILE A 78 -1.90 -15.05 20.71
CA ILE A 78 -1.93 -13.89 21.59
C ILE A 78 -3.15 -14.03 22.49
N ASP A 79 -2.93 -14.19 23.80
CA ASP A 79 -4.03 -14.26 24.76
C ASP A 79 -4.75 -12.90 24.88
N LYS A 80 -3.98 -11.82 25.05
CA LYS A 80 -4.50 -10.45 25.14
C LYS A 80 -3.41 -9.43 24.84
N LEU A 81 -3.74 -8.45 24.00
CA LEU A 81 -2.87 -7.28 23.79
C LEU A 81 -2.97 -6.32 24.99
N PRO A 82 -1.86 -5.67 25.40
CA PRO A 82 -1.92 -4.69 26.48
C PRO A 82 -2.89 -3.55 26.19
N GLY A 83 -3.85 -3.30 27.08
CA GLY A 83 -4.86 -2.25 26.87
C GLY A 83 -5.96 -2.60 25.87
N GLN A 84 -6.02 -3.86 25.40
CA GLN A 84 -7.16 -4.40 24.65
C GLN A 84 -8.45 -4.35 25.48
N PRO A 85 -9.61 -3.98 24.88
CA PRO A 85 -10.90 -4.05 25.55
C PRO A 85 -11.27 -5.49 25.91
N GLU A 86 -12.14 -5.65 26.91
CA GLU A 86 -12.71 -6.96 27.26
C GLU A 86 -13.73 -7.44 26.21
N GLY A 87 -14.07 -8.74 26.24
CA GLY A 87 -15.12 -9.29 25.39
C GLY A 87 -14.72 -9.50 23.93
N VAL A 88 -13.42 -9.68 23.66
CA VAL A 88 -12.92 -10.05 22.33
C VAL A 88 -13.32 -11.48 21.99
N ASP A 89 -13.96 -11.64 20.84
CA ASP A 89 -14.70 -12.80 20.37
C ASP A 89 -14.02 -13.52 19.20
N PHE A 90 -12.70 -13.32 19.05
CA PHE A 90 -11.89 -13.93 18.01
C PHE A 90 -10.49 -14.30 18.52
N ASP A 91 -9.89 -15.30 17.88
CA ASP A 91 -8.48 -15.63 18.09
C ASP A 91 -7.56 -14.69 17.30
N GLN A 92 -6.39 -14.41 17.86
CA GLN A 92 -5.36 -13.55 17.28
C GLN A 92 -3.98 -14.17 17.48
N TYR A 93 -3.11 -13.97 16.49
CA TYR A 93 -1.80 -14.59 16.39
C TYR A 93 -0.79 -13.58 15.86
N ALA A 94 0.43 -13.61 16.38
CA ALA A 94 1.55 -12.87 15.80
C ALA A 94 2.85 -13.62 15.96
N GLY A 95 3.79 -13.35 15.06
CA GLY A 95 5.10 -13.96 15.14
C GLY A 95 5.87 -13.77 13.86
N TYR A 96 6.89 -14.61 13.68
CA TYR A 96 7.78 -14.55 12.53
C TYR A 96 7.68 -15.81 11.68
N VAL A 97 7.65 -15.61 10.36
CA VAL A 97 7.80 -16.68 9.38
C VAL A 97 9.11 -16.43 8.63
N THR A 98 10.03 -17.40 8.74
CA THR A 98 11.32 -17.37 8.05
C THR A 98 11.12 -17.53 6.55
N VAL A 99 11.68 -16.60 5.78
CA VAL A 99 11.65 -16.62 4.31
C VAL A 99 13.02 -16.98 3.71
N ASP A 100 14.09 -16.71 4.45
CA ASP A 100 15.45 -17.11 4.09
C ASP A 100 16.22 -17.50 5.36
N PRO A 101 16.45 -18.80 5.58
CA PRO A 101 17.13 -19.28 6.78
C PRO A 101 18.64 -18.97 6.77
N VAL A 102 19.25 -18.77 5.61
CA VAL A 102 20.70 -18.49 5.49
C VAL A 102 20.97 -17.06 5.91
N ALA A 103 20.12 -16.12 5.48
CA ALA A 103 20.20 -14.72 5.89
C ALA A 103 19.58 -14.45 7.28
N ASP A 104 18.89 -15.44 7.87
CA ASP A 104 17.96 -15.27 9.01
C ASP A 104 17.00 -14.10 8.75
N ARG A 105 16.41 -14.10 7.55
CA ARG A 105 15.37 -13.16 7.15
C ARG A 105 14.00 -13.75 7.45
N ALA A 106 13.20 -12.99 8.19
CA ALA A 106 11.86 -13.39 8.57
C ALA A 106 10.89 -12.21 8.46
N LEU A 107 9.71 -12.50 7.93
CA LEU A 107 8.62 -11.54 7.91
C LEU A 107 7.76 -11.71 9.16
N PHE A 108 7.52 -10.61 9.86
CA PHE A 108 6.58 -10.57 10.96
C PHE A 108 5.15 -10.59 10.43
N TYR A 109 4.21 -11.23 11.12
CA TYR A 109 2.79 -11.12 10.83
C TYR A 109 1.96 -10.89 12.09
N PHE A 110 0.80 -10.27 11.93
CA PHE A 110 -0.30 -10.23 12.88
C PHE A 110 -1.56 -10.68 12.16
N PHE A 111 -2.23 -11.74 12.65
CA PHE A 111 -3.40 -12.36 12.05
C PHE A 111 -4.52 -12.44 13.08
N VAL A 112 -5.76 -12.18 12.65
CA VAL A 112 -6.95 -12.28 13.49
C VAL A 112 -8.03 -13.06 12.75
N GLU A 113 -8.73 -13.95 13.46
CA GLU A 113 -9.79 -14.78 12.89
C GLU A 113 -11.13 -14.05 12.86
N SER A 114 -11.99 -14.34 11.88
CA SER A 114 -13.34 -13.76 11.84
C SER A 114 -14.13 -14.06 13.12
N PRO A 115 -14.72 -13.05 13.80
CA PRO A 115 -15.56 -13.29 14.98
C PRO A 115 -16.83 -14.08 14.64
N VAL A 116 -17.21 -14.14 13.35
CA VAL A 116 -18.43 -14.78 12.88
C VAL A 116 -18.10 -15.84 11.83
N ASN A 117 -18.36 -17.10 12.16
CA ASN A 117 -18.22 -18.25 11.25
C ASN A 117 -16.82 -18.35 10.60
N SER A 118 -15.75 -18.13 11.40
CA SER A 118 -14.34 -18.25 10.99
C SER A 118 -14.05 -19.46 10.08
N PRO A 119 -14.60 -20.68 10.35
CA PRO A 119 -14.37 -21.86 9.51
C PRO A 119 -14.80 -21.76 8.03
N ASN A 120 -15.61 -20.77 7.64
CA ASN A 120 -16.11 -20.60 6.28
C ASN A 120 -15.73 -19.28 5.61
N LYS A 121 -14.97 -18.42 6.30
CA LYS A 121 -14.53 -17.13 5.75
C LYS A 121 -13.30 -17.26 4.84
N PRO A 122 -13.13 -16.39 3.85
CA PRO A 122 -11.89 -16.34 3.07
C PRO A 122 -10.72 -15.83 3.92
N LEU A 123 -9.51 -16.06 3.43
CA LEU A 123 -8.32 -15.35 3.90
C LEU A 123 -8.17 -14.06 3.11
N VAL A 124 -7.85 -12.96 3.78
CA VAL A 124 -7.36 -11.76 3.10
C VAL A 124 -5.98 -11.41 3.65
N LEU A 125 -5.04 -11.18 2.74
CA LEU A 125 -3.72 -10.63 3.05
C LEU A 125 -3.77 -9.11 2.83
N TRP A 126 -3.25 -8.33 3.77
CA TRP A 126 -3.15 -6.87 3.66
C TRP A 126 -1.69 -6.37 3.61
N LEU A 127 -1.38 -5.58 2.60
CA LEU A 127 -0.07 -4.97 2.35
C LEU A 127 -0.17 -3.44 2.27
N ASN A 128 0.46 -2.71 3.20
CA ASN A 128 0.67 -1.28 3.04
C ASN A 128 1.83 -1.00 2.06
N GLY A 129 1.94 0.26 1.63
CA GLY A 129 2.91 0.69 0.64
C GLY A 129 4.18 1.29 1.24
N GLY A 130 4.45 2.55 0.89
CA GLY A 130 5.71 3.23 1.12
C GLY A 130 6.49 3.42 -0.18
N PRO A 131 7.47 2.57 -0.54
CA PRO A 131 7.80 1.26 0.02
C PRO A 131 8.37 1.30 1.44
N GLY A 132 8.31 0.17 2.14
CA GLY A 132 8.94 0.01 3.47
C GLY A 132 8.08 0.44 4.66
N CYS A 133 6.78 0.65 4.45
CA CYS A 133 5.82 0.96 5.52
C CYS A 133 5.13 -0.30 6.07
N SER A 134 4.81 -0.26 7.37
CA SER A 134 4.31 -1.41 8.11
C SER A 134 2.80 -1.60 7.96
N SER A 135 2.38 -2.79 7.55
CA SER A 135 0.97 -3.20 7.60
C SER A 135 0.40 -3.41 9.00
N LEU A 136 1.23 -3.70 9.99
CA LEU A 136 0.82 -3.69 11.39
C LEU A 136 0.51 -2.25 11.83
N GLY A 137 1.39 -1.30 11.52
CA GLY A 137 1.27 0.09 11.93
C GLY A 137 0.09 0.80 11.32
N TYR A 138 0.02 0.84 9.99
CA TYR A 138 -1.09 1.49 9.27
C TYR A 138 -2.30 0.55 9.23
N GLY A 139 -2.23 -0.52 8.45
CA GLY A 139 -3.36 -1.44 8.23
C GLY A 139 -4.04 -1.93 9.51
N ALA A 140 -3.31 -2.60 10.39
CA ALA A 140 -3.91 -3.26 11.54
C ALA A 140 -4.27 -2.30 12.68
N MET A 141 -3.47 -1.26 12.94
CA MET A 141 -3.63 -0.40 14.12
C MET A 141 -4.29 0.96 13.82
N GLN A 142 -4.35 1.38 12.56
CA GLN A 142 -4.95 2.66 12.15
C GLN A 142 -6.12 2.51 11.17
N GLU A 143 -6.21 1.44 10.38
CA GLU A 143 -7.14 1.39 9.23
C GLU A 143 -8.21 0.31 9.30
N LEU A 144 -7.89 -0.97 9.32
CA LEU A 144 -8.87 -2.04 9.09
C LEU A 144 -8.77 -3.22 10.05
N GLY A 145 -7.77 -3.19 10.92
CA GLY A 145 -7.64 -4.20 11.97
C GLY A 145 -8.72 -4.07 13.05
N PRO A 146 -8.80 -5.07 13.94
CA PRO A 146 -9.87 -5.18 14.93
C PRO A 146 -9.79 -4.14 16.06
N PHE A 147 -8.66 -3.46 16.17
CA PHE A 147 -8.43 -2.46 17.19
C PHE A 147 -7.83 -1.20 16.59
N ARG A 148 -8.08 -0.10 17.29
CA ARG A 148 -7.43 1.19 17.09
C ARG A 148 -6.68 1.58 18.36
N VAL A 149 -5.62 2.35 18.20
CA VAL A 149 -4.84 2.87 19.33
C VAL A 149 -5.47 4.17 19.83
N ASN A 150 -5.75 4.25 21.13
CA ASN A 150 -6.23 5.48 21.75
C ASN A 150 -5.16 6.57 21.75
N SER A 151 -5.59 7.82 21.93
CA SER A 151 -4.73 9.01 21.99
C SER A 151 -3.65 8.97 23.08
N ASP A 152 -3.79 8.07 24.05
CA ASP A 152 -2.81 7.81 25.12
C ASP A 152 -1.61 6.97 24.66
N GLY A 153 -1.65 6.41 23.44
CA GLY A 153 -0.62 5.55 22.87
C GLY A 153 -0.32 4.31 23.71
N LYS A 154 -1.28 3.84 24.51
CA LYS A 154 -1.13 2.77 25.51
C LYS A 154 -2.30 1.80 25.56
N THR A 155 -3.50 2.26 25.22
CA THR A 155 -4.72 1.45 25.22
C THR A 155 -5.31 1.34 23.82
N LEU A 156 -6.19 0.36 23.66
CA LEU A 156 -6.87 0.05 22.41
C LEU A 156 -8.38 0.21 22.58
N TYR A 157 -9.06 0.53 21.48
CA TYR A 157 -10.53 0.46 21.37
C TYR A 157 -10.92 -0.41 20.18
N ARG A 158 -12.11 -1.03 20.24
CA ARG A 158 -12.59 -1.97 19.21
C ARG A 158 -12.95 -1.20 17.94
N ASN A 159 -12.57 -1.76 16.80
CA ASN A 159 -13.04 -1.33 15.49
C ASN A 159 -14.24 -2.17 15.07
N GLU A 160 -15.45 -1.60 15.10
CA GLU A 160 -16.68 -2.28 14.69
C GLU A 160 -16.76 -2.52 13.17
N TYR A 161 -15.90 -1.87 12.39
CA TYR A 161 -15.82 -1.98 10.95
C TYR A 161 -14.58 -2.76 10.46
N ALA A 162 -13.97 -3.54 11.33
CA ALA A 162 -12.78 -4.30 11.02
C ALA A 162 -13.01 -5.32 9.90
N TRP A 163 -12.04 -5.45 9.00
CA TRP A 163 -12.05 -6.49 7.96
C TRP A 163 -11.46 -7.81 8.47
N ASN A 164 -10.63 -7.66 9.51
CA ASN A 164 -10.05 -8.67 10.38
C ASN A 164 -9.28 -9.80 9.63
N ASN A 165 -8.04 -9.45 9.29
CA ASN A 165 -7.14 -10.11 8.34
C ASN A 165 -5.65 -9.88 8.71
N ALA A 166 -4.71 -10.50 7.99
CA ALA A 166 -3.28 -10.53 8.31
C ALA A 166 -2.47 -9.30 7.83
N GLY A 167 -1.45 -8.88 8.59
CA GLY A 167 -0.52 -7.79 8.20
C GLY A 167 0.94 -7.98 8.67
N VAL A 168 1.90 -7.40 7.95
CA VAL A 168 3.36 -7.42 8.19
C VAL A 168 3.91 -6.18 8.94
N GLY A 169 4.96 -6.32 9.76
CA GLY A 169 5.46 -5.21 10.60
C GLY A 169 6.89 -5.33 11.11
N PHE A 170 7.11 -5.97 12.25
CA PHE A 170 8.42 -6.09 12.91
C PHE A 170 9.47 -6.96 12.16
N SER A 171 9.31 -7.14 10.85
CA SER A 171 10.16 -7.99 9.99
C SER A 171 11.63 -7.60 10.08
N TYR A 172 12.52 -8.57 9.97
CA TYR A 172 13.97 -8.34 10.08
C TYR A 172 14.76 -9.30 9.19
N SER A 173 16.00 -8.90 8.87
CA SER A 173 17.12 -9.75 8.46
C SER A 173 18.31 -9.49 9.38
N LYS A 174 19.08 -10.52 9.71
CA LYS A 174 20.36 -10.35 10.41
C LYS A 174 21.45 -9.80 9.48
N ASN A 175 21.35 -10.06 8.18
CA ASN A 175 22.32 -9.59 7.22
C ASN A 175 22.02 -8.14 6.80
N SER A 176 22.92 -7.21 7.11
CA SER A 176 22.74 -5.79 6.79
C SER A 176 22.66 -5.53 5.29
N SER A 177 23.27 -6.36 4.44
CA SER A 177 23.22 -6.17 2.98
C SER A 177 21.81 -6.39 2.42
N ASP A 178 20.95 -7.15 3.11
CA ASP A 178 19.57 -7.37 2.67
C ASP A 178 18.79 -6.05 2.60
N TYR A 179 19.02 -5.12 3.54
CA TYR A 179 18.33 -3.82 3.53
C TYR A 179 18.78 -2.88 2.40
N THR A 180 19.82 -3.26 1.66
CA THR A 180 20.36 -2.53 0.50
C THR A 180 20.16 -3.28 -0.83
N GLN A 181 19.56 -4.47 -0.79
CA GLN A 181 19.27 -5.31 -1.95
C GLN A 181 17.79 -5.72 -1.99
N VAL A 182 16.90 -4.85 -1.52
CA VAL A 182 15.45 -5.09 -1.54
C VAL A 182 14.82 -4.42 -2.74
N GLY A 183 13.79 -5.02 -3.29
CA GLY A 183 12.99 -4.40 -4.33
C GLY A 183 11.72 -5.19 -4.59
N ASP A 184 10.98 -4.81 -5.63
CA ASP A 184 9.68 -5.37 -5.98
C ASP A 184 9.75 -6.90 -6.19
N LYS A 185 10.77 -7.38 -6.92
CA LYS A 185 10.96 -8.80 -7.21
C LYS A 185 11.21 -9.63 -5.96
N ARG A 186 12.18 -9.21 -5.13
CA ARG A 186 12.47 -9.89 -3.86
C ARG A 186 11.26 -9.87 -2.94
N THR A 187 10.50 -8.77 -2.92
CA THR A 187 9.29 -8.64 -2.10
C THR A 187 8.22 -9.66 -2.50
N ALA A 188 7.99 -9.86 -3.80
CA ALA A 188 7.06 -10.88 -4.30
C ALA A 188 7.53 -12.30 -3.95
N GLU A 189 8.83 -12.59 -4.14
CA GLU A 189 9.42 -13.90 -3.82
C GLU A 189 9.35 -14.23 -2.33
N ASP A 190 9.81 -13.33 -1.45
CA ASP A 190 9.77 -13.51 0.00
C ASP A 190 8.32 -13.61 0.52
N SER A 191 7.39 -12.83 -0.03
CA SER A 191 5.97 -12.89 0.35
C SER A 191 5.32 -14.22 -0.05
N TYR A 192 5.72 -14.81 -1.18
CA TYR A 192 5.27 -16.14 -1.56
C TYR A 192 5.82 -17.23 -0.63
N VAL A 193 7.13 -17.18 -0.31
CA VAL A 193 7.74 -18.11 0.67
C VAL A 193 7.06 -17.99 2.03
N PHE A 194 6.80 -16.76 2.47
CA PHE A 194 6.03 -16.47 3.67
C PHE A 194 4.67 -17.16 3.63
N LEU A 195 3.90 -16.95 2.56
CA LEU A 195 2.55 -17.49 2.45
C LEU A 195 2.54 -19.02 2.51
N LEU A 196 3.48 -19.69 1.83
CA LEU A 196 3.59 -21.15 1.88
C LEU A 196 3.90 -21.64 3.30
N ASN A 197 4.90 -21.06 3.96
CA ASN A 197 5.23 -21.44 5.34
C ASN A 197 4.10 -21.10 6.33
N TRP A 198 3.39 -19.99 6.12
CA TRP A 198 2.24 -19.61 6.93
C TRP A 198 1.09 -20.61 6.77
N LEU A 199 0.80 -21.06 5.54
CA LEU A 199 -0.22 -22.09 5.28
C LEU A 199 0.17 -23.47 5.84
N GLU A 200 1.46 -23.80 5.91
CA GLU A 200 1.93 -24.98 6.64
C GLU A 200 1.79 -24.84 8.16
N ARG A 201 1.96 -23.62 8.69
CA ARG A 201 1.76 -23.30 10.11
C ARG A 201 0.28 -23.35 10.50
N PHE A 202 -0.60 -22.87 9.64
CA PHE A 202 -2.05 -22.86 9.81
C PHE A 202 -2.75 -23.76 8.77
N PRO A 203 -2.59 -25.10 8.88
CA PRO A 203 -3.04 -26.04 7.84
C PRO A 203 -4.56 -26.01 7.59
N GLN A 204 -5.37 -25.58 8.57
CA GLN A 204 -6.81 -25.41 8.44
C GLN A 204 -7.22 -24.35 7.40
N TYR A 205 -6.28 -23.51 6.98
CA TYR A 205 -6.53 -22.45 6.00
C TYR A 205 -6.07 -22.77 4.57
N LYS A 206 -5.38 -23.89 4.33
CA LYS A 206 -4.83 -24.25 3.00
C LYS A 206 -5.85 -24.28 1.87
N THR A 207 -7.10 -24.62 2.17
CA THR A 207 -8.16 -24.74 1.16
C THR A 207 -8.99 -23.46 1.01
N ARG A 208 -8.75 -22.44 1.84
CA ARG A 208 -9.57 -21.21 1.82
C ARG A 208 -9.31 -20.41 0.56
N ASP A 209 -10.37 -19.75 0.11
CA ASP A 209 -10.24 -18.67 -0.86
C ASP A 209 -9.32 -17.58 -0.29
N LEU A 210 -8.26 -17.26 -1.03
CA LEU A 210 -7.32 -16.20 -0.68
C LEU A 210 -7.59 -14.95 -1.55
N PHE A 211 -7.57 -13.80 -0.89
CA PHE A 211 -7.55 -12.49 -1.54
C PHE A 211 -6.33 -11.71 -1.09
N ILE A 212 -5.70 -10.98 -2.01
CA ILE A 212 -4.56 -10.13 -1.69
C ILE A 212 -5.00 -8.68 -1.86
N THR A 213 -4.85 -7.90 -0.81
CA THR A 213 -5.30 -6.51 -0.76
C THR A 213 -4.20 -5.62 -0.24
N GLY A 214 -4.27 -4.36 -0.59
CA GLY A 214 -3.29 -3.39 -0.12
C GLY A 214 -3.59 -1.98 -0.59
N GLU A 215 -2.74 -1.05 -0.19
CA GLU A 215 -2.88 0.36 -0.57
C GLU A 215 -1.57 1.02 -1.01
N SER A 216 -1.69 2.19 -1.64
CA SER A 216 -0.54 3.04 -1.97
C SER A 216 0.43 2.34 -2.92
N TYR A 217 1.72 2.26 -2.57
CA TYR A 217 2.72 1.51 -3.33
C TYR A 217 2.44 -0.01 -3.39
N ALA A 218 1.50 -0.54 -2.62
CA ALA A 218 1.00 -1.91 -2.84
C ALA A 218 0.27 -2.08 -4.19
N GLY A 219 0.02 -1.00 -4.93
CA GLY A 219 -0.27 -1.05 -6.37
C GLY A 219 0.83 -1.74 -7.19
N HIS A 220 2.06 -1.82 -6.67
CA HIS A 220 3.12 -2.68 -7.18
C HIS A 220 3.09 -4.08 -6.56
N TYR A 221 3.13 -4.15 -5.22
CA TYR A 221 3.26 -5.41 -4.49
C TYR A 221 2.16 -6.43 -4.80
N VAL A 222 0.91 -5.98 -4.81
CA VAL A 222 -0.27 -6.86 -4.88
C VAL A 222 -0.37 -7.52 -6.26
N PRO A 223 -0.34 -6.79 -7.40
CA PRO A 223 -0.36 -7.43 -8.73
C PRO A 223 0.86 -8.32 -8.98
N GLN A 224 2.05 -7.92 -8.54
CA GLN A 224 3.27 -8.71 -8.74
C GLN A 224 3.23 -10.03 -7.94
N LEU A 225 2.85 -9.98 -6.66
CA LEU A 225 2.68 -11.17 -5.83
C LEU A 225 1.58 -12.09 -6.39
N ALA A 226 0.45 -11.54 -6.83
CA ALA A 226 -0.62 -12.32 -7.44
C ALA A 226 -0.15 -13.02 -8.72
N SER A 227 0.59 -12.32 -9.58
CA SER A 227 1.15 -12.87 -10.82
C SER A 227 2.15 -13.99 -10.52
N TYR A 228 3.01 -13.79 -9.51
CA TYR A 228 3.97 -14.78 -9.06
C TYR A 228 3.31 -16.02 -8.45
N ILE A 229 2.25 -15.86 -7.66
CA ILE A 229 1.47 -17.00 -7.14
C ILE A 229 0.86 -17.82 -8.28
N LEU A 230 0.24 -17.17 -9.26
CA LEU A 230 -0.40 -17.87 -10.38
C LEU A 230 0.60 -18.59 -11.27
N SER A 231 1.80 -18.03 -11.48
CA SER A 231 2.86 -18.72 -12.21
C SER A 231 3.36 -19.95 -11.45
N ARG A 232 3.57 -19.83 -10.13
CA ARG A 232 4.03 -20.94 -9.29
C ARG A 232 2.99 -22.05 -9.10
N ASN A 233 1.70 -21.70 -9.06
CA ASN A 233 0.60 -22.68 -9.00
C ASN A 233 0.56 -23.62 -10.21
N LYS A 234 1.23 -23.31 -11.33
CA LYS A 234 1.38 -24.23 -12.47
C LYS A 234 2.25 -25.45 -12.14
N ASN A 235 3.10 -25.36 -11.10
CA ASN A 235 3.93 -26.47 -10.64
C ASN A 235 3.15 -27.36 -9.65
N THR A 236 2.82 -28.59 -10.05
CA THR A 236 1.99 -29.52 -9.26
C THR A 236 2.70 -30.09 -8.02
N ASN A 237 4.01 -29.87 -7.86
CA ASN A 237 4.80 -30.40 -6.75
C ASN A 237 4.88 -29.44 -5.53
N GLN A 238 4.14 -28.33 -5.54
CA GLN A 238 4.12 -27.34 -4.46
C GLN A 238 2.69 -27.12 -3.93
N THR A 239 2.57 -26.60 -2.71
CA THR A 239 1.28 -26.21 -2.12
C THR A 239 0.60 -25.18 -3.03
N VAL A 240 -0.55 -25.54 -3.58
CA VAL A 240 -1.33 -24.64 -4.45
C VAL A 240 -2.03 -23.60 -3.59
N VAL A 241 -1.82 -22.33 -3.91
CA VAL A 241 -2.49 -21.21 -3.24
C VAL A 241 -3.79 -20.90 -3.97
N ASN A 242 -4.93 -21.01 -3.28
CA ASN A 242 -6.26 -20.78 -3.87
C ASN A 242 -6.61 -19.29 -4.00
N LEU A 243 -5.86 -18.55 -4.83
CA LEU A 243 -6.04 -17.12 -5.08
C LEU A 243 -7.31 -16.84 -5.90
N LYS A 244 -8.20 -15.98 -5.38
CA LYS A 244 -9.49 -15.63 -6.01
C LYS A 244 -9.58 -14.20 -6.52
N GLY A 245 -8.76 -13.29 -6.01
CA GLY A 245 -8.80 -11.90 -6.45
C GLY A 245 -7.87 -10.99 -5.69
N ILE A 246 -7.73 -9.78 -6.24
CA ILE A 246 -6.99 -8.68 -5.64
C ILE A 246 -7.85 -7.42 -5.52
N ALA A 247 -7.61 -6.62 -4.48
CA ALA A 247 -8.16 -5.28 -4.35
C ALA A 247 -7.07 -4.28 -3.92
N ILE A 248 -6.85 -3.23 -4.72
CA ILE A 248 -5.79 -2.23 -4.48
C ILE A 248 -6.40 -0.84 -4.29
N GLY A 249 -6.14 -0.23 -3.13
CA GLY A 249 -6.66 1.06 -2.70
C GLY A 249 -5.68 2.20 -2.94
N ASN A 250 -6.15 3.32 -3.49
CA ASN A 250 -5.34 4.52 -3.70
C ASN A 250 -3.97 4.16 -4.30
N ALA A 251 -4.03 3.30 -5.33
CA ALA A 251 -2.91 2.49 -5.75
C ALA A 251 -2.00 3.24 -6.72
N TRP A 252 -0.71 3.35 -6.39
CA TRP A 252 0.30 3.85 -7.31
C TRP A 252 0.60 2.74 -8.32
N ILE A 253 0.08 2.89 -9.55
CA ILE A 253 0.09 1.82 -10.57
C ILE A 253 1.11 2.13 -11.68
N ASP A 254 1.24 3.40 -12.05
CA ASP A 254 2.14 3.84 -13.12
C ASP A 254 2.66 5.25 -12.83
N ASP A 255 3.98 5.42 -12.83
CA ASP A 255 4.63 6.67 -12.39
C ASP A 255 4.15 7.90 -13.16
N ASN A 256 4.12 7.82 -14.49
CA ASN A 256 3.82 8.97 -15.34
C ASN A 256 2.32 9.30 -15.28
N ILE A 257 1.49 8.26 -15.37
CA ILE A 257 0.03 8.42 -15.32
C ILE A 257 -0.42 8.92 -13.95
N CYS A 258 0.11 8.35 -12.86
CA CYS A 258 -0.26 8.77 -11.51
C CYS A 258 0.30 10.16 -11.18
N THR A 259 1.47 10.54 -11.70
CA THR A 259 1.98 11.92 -11.57
C THR A 259 1.06 12.90 -12.30
N LYS A 260 0.63 12.59 -13.52
CA LYS A 260 -0.34 13.43 -14.24
C LYS A 260 -1.65 13.57 -13.47
N GLY A 261 -2.18 12.44 -12.98
CA GLY A 261 -3.40 12.39 -12.19
C GLY A 261 -3.33 13.26 -10.94
N LEU A 262 -2.18 13.26 -10.25
CA LEU A 262 -1.92 14.13 -9.09
C LEU A 262 -2.09 15.61 -9.43
N PHE A 263 -1.38 16.12 -10.45
CA PHE A 263 -1.43 17.56 -10.75
C PHE A 263 -2.79 18.01 -11.31
N ASP A 264 -3.44 17.18 -12.13
CA ASP A 264 -4.82 17.48 -12.57
C ASP A 264 -5.80 17.48 -11.39
N TYR A 265 -5.59 16.62 -10.40
CA TYR A 265 -6.43 16.57 -9.21
C TYR A 265 -6.26 17.83 -8.35
N LEU A 266 -5.02 18.26 -8.09
CA LEU A 266 -4.74 19.51 -7.38
C LEU A 266 -5.44 20.69 -8.06
N TRP A 267 -5.35 20.79 -9.39
CA TRP A 267 -5.98 21.86 -10.16
C TRP A 267 -7.50 21.82 -10.06
N THR A 268 -8.11 20.65 -10.27
CA THR A 268 -9.58 20.49 -10.17
C THR A 268 -10.15 20.74 -8.77
N HIS A 269 -9.30 20.77 -7.75
CA HIS A 269 -9.65 21.08 -6.35
C HIS A 269 -9.20 22.48 -5.93
N ALA A 270 -8.83 23.34 -6.88
CA ALA A 270 -8.37 24.71 -6.64
C ALA A 270 -7.14 24.81 -5.71
N LEU A 271 -6.28 23.79 -5.72
CA LEU A 271 -5.05 23.74 -4.92
C LEU A 271 -3.82 24.29 -5.67
N ASN A 272 -3.95 24.54 -6.98
CA ASN A 272 -2.95 25.27 -7.75
C ASN A 272 -3.63 26.05 -8.89
N SER A 273 -2.93 27.07 -9.39
CA SER A 273 -3.43 28.00 -10.39
C SER A 273 -3.59 27.39 -11.78
N ASP A 274 -4.43 28.01 -12.61
CA ASP A 274 -4.59 27.68 -14.04
C ASP A 274 -3.24 27.79 -14.77
N GLU A 275 -2.46 28.85 -14.51
CA GLU A 275 -1.13 29.04 -15.11
C GLU A 275 -0.17 27.91 -14.75
N THR A 276 -0.21 27.45 -13.49
CA THR A 276 0.60 26.33 -13.05
C THR A 276 0.18 25.02 -13.72
N ASN A 277 -1.12 24.76 -13.81
CA ASN A 277 -1.64 23.54 -14.46
C ASN A 277 -1.33 23.52 -15.97
N GLU A 278 -1.47 24.65 -16.65
CA GLU A 278 -1.08 24.82 -18.06
C GLU A 278 0.43 24.57 -18.23
N GLY A 279 1.25 25.11 -17.33
CA GLY A 279 2.69 24.88 -17.31
C GLY A 279 3.05 23.40 -17.14
N VAL A 280 2.43 22.71 -16.18
CA VAL A 280 2.63 21.26 -16.00
C VAL A 280 2.26 20.49 -17.28
N ASN A 281 1.08 20.73 -17.85
CA ASN A 281 0.63 20.03 -19.06
C ASN A 281 1.47 20.36 -20.31
N LYS A 282 2.11 21.54 -20.36
CA LYS A 282 2.95 21.97 -21.48
C LYS A 282 4.37 21.43 -21.42
N TYR A 283 4.97 21.40 -20.22
CA TYR A 283 6.40 21.14 -20.06
C TYR A 283 6.74 19.74 -19.55
N CYS A 284 5.76 19.03 -18.96
CA CYS A 284 5.95 17.65 -18.50
C CYS A 284 5.50 16.64 -19.54
N ASP A 285 6.34 15.62 -19.78
CA ASP A 285 6.01 14.47 -20.62
C ASP A 285 5.43 13.35 -19.73
N PHE A 286 4.13 13.12 -19.85
CA PHE A 286 3.43 12.06 -19.14
C PHE A 286 3.16 10.83 -20.02
N ALA A 287 3.82 10.71 -21.18
CA ALA A 287 3.65 9.54 -22.02
C ALA A 287 3.98 8.27 -21.22
N SER A 288 3.00 7.37 -21.11
CA SER A 288 3.21 6.02 -20.57
C SER A 288 3.96 5.17 -21.59
N GLN A 289 4.57 4.07 -21.15
CA GLN A 289 5.00 3.04 -22.10
C GLN A 289 3.81 2.63 -22.96
N ASP A 290 3.98 2.66 -24.28
CA ASP A 290 2.99 2.09 -25.19
C ASP A 290 3.01 0.56 -25.00
N LEU A 291 1.94 0.05 -24.40
CA LEU A 291 1.76 -1.37 -24.10
C LEU A 291 1.70 -2.26 -25.36
N VAL A 292 1.64 -1.66 -26.56
CA VAL A 292 1.66 -2.35 -27.86
C VAL A 292 3.07 -2.39 -28.45
N THR A 293 3.90 -1.37 -28.25
CA THR A 293 5.22 -1.27 -28.88
C THR A 293 6.40 -1.47 -27.92
N ASN A 294 6.17 -1.59 -26.61
CA ASN A 294 7.19 -1.74 -25.57
C ASN A 294 8.33 -0.70 -25.65
N LYS A 295 8.08 0.45 -26.30
CA LYS A 295 9.05 1.55 -26.36
C LYS A 295 8.78 2.52 -25.23
N ALA A 296 9.77 2.68 -24.35
CA ALA A 296 9.81 3.81 -23.43
C ALA A 296 9.95 5.09 -24.24
N VAL A 297 8.98 5.99 -24.12
CA VAL A 297 9.05 7.34 -24.67
C VAL A 297 8.91 8.30 -23.49
N ALA A 298 9.85 8.26 -22.55
CA ALA A 298 10.03 9.36 -21.62
C ALA A 298 11.27 10.13 -22.10
N LYS A 299 11.08 11.29 -22.71
CA LYS A 299 12.18 12.26 -22.81
C LYS A 299 12.45 12.79 -21.41
N ASN A 300 13.72 13.04 -21.07
CA ASN A 300 14.10 13.65 -19.79
C ASN A 300 13.18 14.83 -19.47
N ALA A 301 12.64 14.85 -18.25
CA ALA A 301 11.87 15.99 -17.75
C ALA A 301 12.69 17.27 -17.98
N THR A 302 12.05 18.29 -18.54
CA THR A 302 12.71 19.58 -18.70
C THR A 302 12.83 20.27 -17.35
N ASP A 303 13.85 21.10 -17.13
CA ASP A 303 13.95 21.94 -15.93
C ASP A 303 12.66 22.73 -15.66
N GLN A 304 11.90 23.04 -16.71
CA GLN A 304 10.60 23.72 -16.63
C GLN A 304 9.50 22.83 -16.05
N CYS A 305 9.47 21.54 -16.36
CA CYS A 305 8.52 20.61 -15.77
C CYS A 305 8.68 20.58 -14.24
N ASP A 306 9.91 20.40 -13.76
CA ASP A 306 10.17 20.34 -12.32
C ASP A 306 9.84 21.67 -11.62
N GLN A 307 10.09 22.81 -12.29
CA GLN A 307 9.67 24.13 -11.79
C GLN A 307 8.15 24.23 -11.62
N TYR A 308 7.36 23.84 -12.63
CA TYR A 308 5.90 23.92 -12.53
C TYR A 308 5.31 22.89 -11.55
N GLN A 309 5.88 21.69 -11.47
CA GLN A 309 5.50 20.71 -10.45
C GLN A 309 5.78 21.22 -9.03
N SER A 310 6.97 21.80 -8.82
CA SER A 310 7.34 22.42 -7.53
C SER A 310 6.43 23.62 -7.20
N ARG A 311 6.09 24.43 -8.20
CA ARG A 311 5.15 25.55 -8.05
C ARG A 311 3.76 25.06 -7.64
N ALA A 312 3.24 24.00 -8.25
CA ALA A 312 1.94 23.42 -7.86
C ALA A 312 1.93 22.97 -6.40
N LEU A 313 2.98 22.27 -5.96
CA LEU A 313 3.11 21.85 -4.57
C LEU A 313 3.30 23.02 -3.59
N THR A 314 3.89 24.13 -4.05
CA THR A 314 4.02 25.36 -3.25
C THR A 314 2.68 26.10 -3.13
N GLU A 315 1.92 26.20 -4.23
CA GLU A 315 0.61 26.87 -4.26
C GLU A 315 -0.43 26.16 -3.39
N MET A 316 -0.33 24.83 -3.26
CA MET A 316 -1.18 24.03 -2.39
C MET A 316 -1.08 24.44 -0.91
N GLY A 317 0.10 24.88 -0.47
CA GLY A 317 0.37 25.21 0.93
C GLY A 317 0.39 23.99 1.86
N ASP A 318 0.18 24.25 3.15
CA ASP A 318 0.24 23.23 4.21
C ASP A 318 -1.06 22.41 4.27
N ILE A 319 -1.24 21.51 3.31
CA ILE A 319 -2.35 20.55 3.24
C ILE A 319 -1.81 19.12 3.37
N ASP A 320 -2.52 18.28 4.12
CA ASP A 320 -2.24 16.84 4.13
C ASP A 320 -2.73 16.20 2.83
N LEU A 321 -1.78 15.77 1.99
CA LEU A 321 -2.08 15.09 0.73
C LEU A 321 -2.79 13.75 0.92
N TYR A 322 -2.77 13.13 2.10
CA TYR A 322 -3.58 11.95 2.36
C TYR A 322 -5.07 12.26 2.44
N GLY A 323 -5.46 13.50 2.70
CA GLY A 323 -6.86 13.88 2.74
C GLY A 323 -6.97 15.39 2.66
N ILE A 324 -7.21 15.93 1.47
CA ILE A 324 -7.09 17.38 1.20
C ILE A 324 -8.03 18.27 2.03
N TYR A 325 -9.06 17.69 2.63
CA TYR A 325 -10.02 18.38 3.51
C TYR A 325 -9.82 18.05 5.00
N SER A 326 -8.78 17.29 5.32
CA SER A 326 -8.51 16.80 6.67
C SER A 326 -7.68 17.81 7.44
N PRO A 327 -7.90 17.94 8.76
CA PRO A 327 -7.05 18.78 9.58
C PRO A 327 -5.63 18.21 9.66
N LEU A 328 -4.63 19.09 9.75
CA LEU A 328 -3.27 18.69 10.09
C LEU A 328 -3.19 18.19 11.54
N CYS A 329 -2.24 17.30 11.81
CA CYS A 329 -1.92 16.92 13.19
C CYS A 329 -1.19 18.08 13.90
N ASN A 330 -1.92 18.79 14.76
CA ASN A 330 -1.40 19.98 15.47
C ASN A 330 -0.50 19.68 16.68
N SER A 331 -0.31 18.41 17.09
CA SER A 331 0.54 18.07 18.23
C SER A 331 1.03 16.62 18.19
N SER A 332 2.34 16.43 18.32
CA SER A 332 2.95 15.11 18.53
C SER A 332 2.87 14.63 19.99
N ALA A 333 2.16 15.36 20.87
CA ALA A 333 2.02 14.99 22.27
C ALA A 333 0.90 13.95 22.45
N ILE A 334 1.22 12.91 23.20
CA ILE A 334 0.25 11.94 23.71
C ILE A 334 -0.75 12.67 24.61
N LYS A 335 -2.04 12.55 24.31
CA LYS A 335 -3.12 13.18 25.07
C LYS A 335 -3.66 12.21 26.13
N PRO A 336 -4.35 12.69 27.18
CA PRO A 336 -5.14 11.81 28.04
C PRO A 336 -6.05 10.92 27.18
N GLY A 337 -6.25 9.66 27.61
CA GLY A 337 -7.11 8.73 26.90
C GLY A 337 -8.53 9.28 26.79
N SER A 338 -9.11 9.16 25.60
CA SER A 338 -10.53 9.39 25.35
C SER A 338 -11.15 8.09 24.85
N ASP A 339 -12.47 7.95 24.96
CA ASP A 339 -13.18 6.87 24.31
C ASP A 339 -13.06 7.08 22.79
N GLY A 340 -12.22 6.27 22.14
CA GLY A 340 -11.97 6.38 20.70
C GLY A 340 -13.26 6.19 19.88
N ASN A 341 -13.39 6.95 18.79
CA ASN A 341 -14.50 6.82 17.85
C ASN A 341 -13.95 6.54 16.44
N VAL A 342 -14.20 5.35 15.94
CA VAL A 342 -13.71 4.88 14.63
C VAL A 342 -14.23 5.74 13.47
N LEU A 343 -15.41 6.35 13.61
CA LEU A 343 -16.02 7.18 12.56
C LEU A 343 -15.32 8.53 12.37
N ASN A 344 -14.55 8.97 13.37
CA ASN A 344 -13.82 10.23 13.32
C ASN A 344 -12.36 9.95 12.95
N PHE A 345 -11.94 10.44 11.78
CA PHE A 345 -10.54 10.39 11.40
C PHE A 345 -9.68 11.22 12.36
N ASP A 346 -8.62 10.62 12.89
CA ASP A 346 -7.63 11.31 13.73
C ASP A 346 -6.32 11.48 12.95
N PRO A 347 -5.95 12.71 12.56
CA PRO A 347 -4.72 12.96 11.80
C PRO A 347 -3.44 12.65 12.62
N CYS A 348 -3.55 12.47 13.94
CA CYS A 348 -2.42 12.18 14.82
C CYS A 348 -2.27 10.67 15.14
N SER A 349 -3.05 9.79 14.52
CA SER A 349 -3.05 8.34 14.78
C SER A 349 -1.65 7.71 14.73
N ASP A 350 -0.80 8.15 13.79
CA ASP A 350 0.58 7.68 13.65
C ASP A 350 1.42 7.83 14.93
N VAL A 351 1.22 8.94 15.65
CA VAL A 351 1.93 9.24 16.91
C VAL A 351 1.53 8.22 17.98
N HIS A 352 0.23 7.94 18.07
CA HIS A 352 -0.34 7.02 19.04
C HIS A 352 0.12 5.59 18.78
N VAL A 353 0.06 5.15 17.53
CA VAL A 353 0.51 3.81 17.11
C VAL A 353 1.99 3.61 17.36
N LYS A 354 2.82 4.60 17.01
CA LYS A 354 4.26 4.52 17.31
C LYS A 354 4.52 4.38 18.80
N SER A 355 3.84 5.16 19.64
CA SER A 355 3.96 5.03 21.10
C SER A 355 3.60 3.62 21.55
N TYR A 356 2.46 3.11 21.09
CA TYR A 356 1.94 1.80 21.49
C TYR A 356 2.84 0.63 21.07
N LEU A 357 3.25 0.58 19.80
CA LEU A 357 4.08 -0.52 19.27
C LEU A 357 5.52 -0.50 19.80
N ASN A 358 5.96 0.59 20.43
CA ASN A 358 7.25 0.67 21.12
C ASN A 358 7.17 0.32 22.62
N LEU A 359 5.98 -0.01 23.15
CA LEU A 359 5.88 -0.51 24.52
C LEU A 359 6.44 -1.94 24.60
N ALA A 360 7.36 -2.18 25.54
CA ALA A 360 7.98 -3.51 25.72
C ALA A 360 6.94 -4.62 25.94
N LYS A 361 5.90 -4.35 26.73
CA LYS A 361 4.79 -5.29 26.96
C LYS A 361 3.99 -5.60 25.69
N VAL A 362 3.88 -4.65 24.75
CA VAL A 362 3.17 -4.85 23.48
C VAL A 362 4.02 -5.70 22.54
N GLN A 363 5.31 -5.41 22.42
CA GLN A 363 6.22 -6.25 21.62
C GLN A 363 6.29 -7.68 22.16
N ALA A 364 6.35 -7.85 23.49
CA ALA A 364 6.31 -9.16 24.11
C ALA A 364 5.00 -9.91 23.82
N ALA A 365 3.84 -9.25 23.94
CA ALA A 365 2.54 -9.86 23.63
C ALA A 365 2.38 -10.23 22.14
N LEU A 366 3.04 -9.48 21.25
CA LEU A 366 3.08 -9.76 19.81
C LEU A 366 4.16 -10.77 19.40
N HIS A 367 4.90 -11.33 20.37
CA HIS A 367 6.05 -12.20 20.11
C HIS A 367 7.11 -11.55 19.21
N ALA A 368 7.16 -10.22 19.21
CA ALA A 368 8.11 -9.43 18.43
C ALA A 368 9.46 -9.37 19.15
N LYS A 369 10.55 -9.35 18.37
CA LYS A 369 11.88 -9.09 18.94
C LYS A 369 11.95 -7.65 19.44
N ALA A 370 12.49 -7.45 20.63
CA ALA A 370 12.66 -6.13 21.23
C ALA A 370 13.41 -5.20 20.27
N THR A 371 12.75 -4.11 19.84
CA THR A 371 13.29 -3.18 18.84
C THR A 371 12.68 -1.79 18.98
N LYS A 372 13.26 -0.81 18.31
CA LYS A 372 12.66 0.50 18.11
C LYS A 372 11.87 0.48 16.81
N TRP A 373 10.56 0.30 16.93
CA TRP A 373 9.66 0.26 15.79
C TRP A 373 9.43 1.64 15.18
N SER A 374 9.36 1.69 13.85
CA SER A 374 8.93 2.86 13.07
C SER A 374 7.85 2.46 12.06
N ALA A 375 6.94 3.39 11.75
CA ALA A 375 5.84 3.16 10.81
C ALA A 375 6.33 2.86 9.39
N CYS A 376 7.40 3.54 8.97
CA CYS A 376 8.11 3.29 7.73
C CYS A 376 9.62 3.27 7.99
N SER A 377 10.37 2.59 7.14
CA SER A 377 11.83 2.57 7.18
C SER A 377 12.42 2.83 5.80
N GLY A 378 13.53 3.58 5.77
CA GLY A 378 14.27 3.79 4.54
C GLY A 378 15.06 2.55 4.19
N VAL A 379 14.83 2.05 2.99
CA VAL A 379 15.51 0.86 2.47
C VAL A 379 16.10 1.18 1.10
N GLY A 380 17.23 0.57 0.77
CA GLY A 380 17.88 0.73 -0.53
C GLY A 380 17.12 -0.04 -1.60
N TRP A 381 16.00 0.52 -2.07
CA TRP A 381 15.11 -0.12 -3.04
C TRP A 381 15.79 -0.23 -4.41
N THR A 382 16.16 -1.44 -4.84
CA THR A 382 17.04 -1.72 -5.99
C THR A 382 16.31 -2.03 -7.28
N ASP A 383 15.10 -2.57 -7.22
CA ASP A 383 14.28 -2.87 -8.40
C ASP A 383 12.82 -2.45 -8.18
N SER A 384 12.27 -1.79 -9.20
CA SER A 384 11.08 -0.96 -9.04
C SER A 384 10.54 -0.56 -10.42
N PRO A 385 9.85 -1.47 -11.14
CA PRO A 385 9.25 -1.13 -12.43
C PRO A 385 8.39 0.13 -12.32
N THR A 386 8.34 0.93 -13.39
CA THR A 386 7.56 2.18 -13.41
C THR A 386 6.05 1.95 -13.52
N SER A 387 5.63 0.71 -13.82
CA SER A 387 4.23 0.38 -14.09
C SER A 387 3.91 -1.07 -13.72
N THR A 388 2.70 -1.33 -13.21
CA THR A 388 2.11 -2.68 -13.04
C THR A 388 0.85 -2.91 -13.89
N LEU A 389 0.61 -2.04 -14.86
CA LEU A 389 -0.49 -2.21 -15.83
C LEU A 389 -0.46 -3.56 -16.58
N PRO A 390 0.70 -4.11 -17.00
CA PRO A 390 0.75 -5.43 -17.62
C PRO A 390 0.23 -6.54 -16.70
N GLU A 391 0.67 -6.57 -15.45
CA GLU A 391 0.23 -7.54 -14.44
C GLU A 391 -1.27 -7.41 -14.19
N ILE A 392 -1.78 -6.20 -14.00
CA ILE A 392 -3.21 -5.94 -13.80
C ILE A 392 -4.04 -6.46 -14.99
N ARG A 393 -3.58 -6.22 -16.22
CA ARG A 393 -4.26 -6.70 -17.45
C ARG A 393 -4.33 -8.22 -17.50
N ASP A 394 -3.25 -8.90 -17.15
CA ASP A 394 -3.19 -10.36 -17.23
C ASP A 394 -3.98 -11.02 -16.09
N LEU A 395 -3.91 -10.46 -14.88
CA LEU A 395 -4.69 -10.92 -13.74
C LEU A 395 -6.20 -10.77 -13.97
N ALA A 396 -6.63 -9.68 -14.60
CA ALA A 396 -8.05 -9.43 -14.92
C ALA A 396 -8.68 -10.51 -15.84
N LYS A 397 -7.87 -11.33 -16.51
CA LYS A 397 -8.36 -12.45 -17.34
C LYS A 397 -8.67 -13.70 -16.53
N VAL A 398 -8.15 -13.82 -15.31
CA VAL A 398 -8.12 -15.10 -14.55
C VAL A 398 -8.64 -14.98 -13.12
N ILE A 399 -8.53 -13.81 -12.49
CA ILE A 399 -9.01 -13.56 -11.13
C ILE A 399 -9.78 -12.24 -11.07
N ARG A 400 -10.50 -12.01 -9.97
CA ARG A 400 -11.16 -10.72 -9.74
C ARG A 400 -10.14 -9.63 -9.46
N VAL A 401 -10.25 -8.48 -10.13
CA VAL A 401 -9.40 -7.30 -9.86
C VAL A 401 -10.28 -6.12 -9.50
N TRP A 402 -10.07 -5.56 -8.32
CA TRP A 402 -10.71 -4.33 -7.87
C TRP A 402 -9.66 -3.24 -7.66
N ILE A 403 -9.94 -2.06 -8.17
CA ILE A 403 -9.19 -0.84 -7.87
C ILE A 403 -10.16 0.08 -7.14
N TYR A 404 -9.75 0.65 -6.02
CA TYR A 404 -10.57 1.61 -5.31
C TYR A 404 -9.78 2.85 -4.92
N SER A 405 -10.47 3.97 -4.77
CA SER A 405 -9.85 5.23 -4.39
C SER A 405 -10.76 6.02 -3.45
N GLY A 406 -10.20 6.52 -2.35
CA GLY A 406 -10.78 7.64 -1.65
C GLY A 406 -10.80 8.89 -2.53
N ASP A 407 -11.93 9.57 -2.60
CA ASP A 407 -12.10 10.74 -3.49
C ASP A 407 -11.51 12.04 -2.96
N THR A 408 -10.98 12.04 -1.73
CA THR A 408 -10.26 13.18 -1.12
C THR A 408 -8.75 12.93 -0.98
N ASP A 409 -8.21 11.82 -1.49
CA ASP A 409 -6.76 11.58 -1.52
C ASP A 409 -6.11 12.47 -2.60
N GLY A 410 -5.20 13.35 -2.18
CA GLY A 410 -4.42 14.18 -3.08
C GLY A 410 -3.12 13.53 -3.57
N ARG A 411 -2.61 12.49 -2.89
CA ARG A 411 -1.35 11.83 -3.27
C ARG A 411 -1.52 10.82 -4.39
N VAL A 412 -2.52 9.94 -4.27
CA VAL A 412 -2.84 8.94 -5.30
C VAL A 412 -4.33 9.05 -5.65
N PRO A 413 -4.71 10.20 -6.24
CA PRO A 413 -6.11 10.55 -6.41
C PRO A 413 -6.88 9.61 -7.33
N VAL A 414 -8.21 9.72 -7.26
CA VAL A 414 -9.16 9.09 -8.20
C VAL A 414 -8.75 9.28 -9.67
N THR A 415 -8.23 10.45 -10.03
CA THR A 415 -7.76 10.76 -11.40
C THR A 415 -6.63 9.81 -11.83
N SER A 416 -5.67 9.52 -10.95
CA SER A 416 -4.57 8.58 -11.19
C SER A 416 -5.09 7.18 -11.52
N SER A 417 -5.99 6.65 -10.69
CA SER A 417 -6.60 5.32 -10.94
C SER A 417 -7.44 5.31 -12.22
N ARG A 418 -8.24 6.35 -12.48
CA ARG A 418 -9.06 6.45 -13.69
C ARG A 418 -8.21 6.49 -14.96
N TYR A 419 -7.10 7.22 -14.95
CA TYR A 419 -6.20 7.28 -16.09
C TYR A 419 -5.47 5.95 -16.30
N ALA A 420 -5.01 5.31 -15.22
CA ALA A 420 -4.36 3.99 -15.30
C ALA A 420 -5.31 2.94 -15.91
N ILE A 421 -6.57 2.89 -15.44
CA ILE A 421 -7.59 1.98 -15.98
C ILE A 421 -7.90 2.29 -17.44
N LYS A 422 -7.99 3.58 -17.81
CA LYS A 422 -8.24 3.99 -19.21
C LYS A 422 -7.17 3.44 -20.16
N THR A 423 -5.90 3.37 -19.73
CA THR A 423 -4.80 2.81 -20.52
C THR A 423 -4.96 1.32 -20.81
N LEU A 424 -5.71 0.58 -19.98
CA LEU A 424 -5.99 -0.84 -20.21
C LEU A 424 -6.97 -1.07 -21.37
N GLN A 425 -7.73 -0.05 -21.79
CA GLN A 425 -8.72 -0.11 -22.87
C GLN A 425 -9.74 -1.24 -22.71
N LEU A 426 -10.13 -1.53 -21.46
CA LEU A 426 -11.11 -2.58 -21.16
C LEU A 426 -12.53 -2.12 -21.53
N PRO A 427 -13.37 -2.99 -22.13
CA PRO A 427 -14.78 -2.69 -22.35
C PRO A 427 -15.53 -2.44 -21.05
N VAL A 428 -16.43 -1.46 -21.04
CA VAL A 428 -17.35 -1.21 -19.92
C VAL A 428 -18.50 -2.22 -20.00
N GLU A 429 -18.68 -3.00 -18.93
CA GLU A 429 -19.79 -3.97 -18.77
C GLU A 429 -20.89 -3.44 -17.84
N THR A 430 -20.54 -2.57 -16.90
CA THR A 430 -21.50 -1.85 -16.05
C THR A 430 -21.14 -0.38 -16.03
N ALA A 431 -22.06 0.47 -16.47
CA ALA A 431 -21.85 1.91 -16.54
C ALA A 431 -21.61 2.52 -15.16
N TRP A 432 -20.94 3.68 -15.16
CA TRP A 432 -20.68 4.46 -13.95
C TRP A 432 -22.00 4.79 -13.23
N GLN A 433 -22.11 4.38 -11.98
CA GLN A 433 -23.31 4.57 -11.16
C GLN A 433 -22.96 4.79 -9.69
N PRO A 434 -23.80 5.48 -8.91
CA PRO A 434 -23.60 5.59 -7.47
C PRO A 434 -23.84 4.23 -6.79
N TRP A 435 -23.13 4.01 -5.69
CA TRP A 435 -23.43 2.94 -4.75
C TRP A 435 -23.65 3.52 -3.35
N TYR A 436 -24.31 2.76 -2.48
CA TYR A 436 -24.86 3.24 -1.22
C TYR A 436 -24.36 2.46 -0.01
N SER A 437 -24.26 3.16 1.12
CA SER A 437 -23.95 2.64 2.45
C SER A 437 -24.79 3.45 3.45
N ASP A 438 -25.54 2.77 4.31
CA ASP A 438 -26.44 3.39 5.30
C ASP A 438 -27.40 4.46 4.71
N SER A 439 -27.97 4.16 3.53
CA SER A 439 -28.90 5.02 2.77
C SER A 439 -28.30 6.28 2.15
N GLU A 440 -27.01 6.53 2.31
CA GLU A 440 -26.30 7.60 1.61
C GLU A 440 -25.44 7.07 0.47
N VAL A 441 -25.09 7.93 -0.49
CA VAL A 441 -24.08 7.61 -1.50
C VAL A 441 -22.75 7.30 -0.79
N GLY A 442 -22.31 6.06 -0.89
CA GLY A 442 -21.01 5.59 -0.41
C GLY A 442 -19.89 5.93 -1.38
N GLY A 443 -20.21 6.12 -2.67
CA GLY A 443 -19.30 6.51 -3.73
C GLY A 443 -19.87 6.12 -5.10
N TYR A 444 -18.98 5.87 -6.05
CA TYR A 444 -19.38 5.46 -7.41
C TYR A 444 -18.65 4.18 -7.82
N VAL A 445 -19.24 3.44 -8.76
CA VAL A 445 -18.70 2.17 -9.26
C VAL A 445 -18.89 2.08 -10.77
N VAL A 446 -17.90 1.50 -11.43
CA VAL A 446 -17.94 1.12 -12.84
C VAL A 446 -17.35 -0.28 -12.98
N GLY A 447 -18.03 -1.13 -13.76
CA GLY A 447 -17.56 -2.48 -14.08
C GLY A 447 -16.98 -2.50 -15.48
N TYR A 448 -15.70 -2.83 -15.60
CA TYR A 448 -15.07 -3.19 -16.85
C TYR A 448 -14.93 -4.70 -16.95
N LYS A 449 -14.68 -5.21 -18.16
CA LYS A 449 -14.36 -6.62 -18.36
C LYS A 449 -13.14 -7.02 -17.52
N GLY A 450 -13.37 -7.80 -16.45
CA GLY A 450 -12.34 -8.31 -15.55
C GLY A 450 -11.85 -7.34 -14.44
N VAL A 451 -12.22 -6.06 -14.50
CA VAL A 451 -11.79 -5.03 -13.52
C VAL A 451 -12.99 -4.24 -13.02
N VAL A 452 -13.13 -4.10 -11.71
CA VAL A 452 -14.08 -3.15 -11.10
C VAL A 452 -13.31 -1.96 -10.55
N PHE A 453 -13.79 -0.75 -10.83
CA PHE A 453 -13.30 0.46 -10.18
C PHE A 453 -14.38 1.09 -9.33
N THR A 454 -14.02 1.49 -8.10
CA THR A 454 -14.95 2.15 -7.20
C THR A 454 -14.31 3.29 -6.43
N THR A 455 -15.05 4.38 -6.23
CA THR A 455 -14.63 5.45 -5.33
C THR A 455 -15.29 5.28 -3.97
N VAL A 456 -14.65 5.78 -2.91
CA VAL A 456 -15.24 5.89 -1.58
C VAL A 456 -15.34 7.35 -1.21
N ARG A 457 -16.57 7.83 -1.05
CA ARG A 457 -16.91 9.23 -0.84
C ARG A 457 -16.41 9.72 0.51
N GLY A 458 -15.71 10.85 0.54
CA GLY A 458 -15.18 11.49 1.74
C GLY A 458 -14.01 10.73 2.35
N ALA A 459 -13.38 9.82 1.60
CA ALA A 459 -12.23 9.06 2.07
C ALA A 459 -10.93 9.63 1.50
N GLY A 460 -9.91 9.74 2.35
CA GLY A 460 -8.55 10.00 1.95
C GLY A 460 -7.81 8.75 1.48
N HIS A 461 -6.48 8.77 1.61
CA HIS A 461 -5.58 7.73 1.13
C HIS A 461 -5.81 6.39 1.83
N THR A 462 -5.85 6.40 3.17
CA THR A 462 -6.14 5.24 4.01
C THR A 462 -7.65 5.06 4.16
N VAL A 463 -8.32 4.67 3.08
CA VAL A 463 -9.79 4.63 2.98
C VAL A 463 -10.50 4.06 4.22
N PRO A 464 -10.07 2.93 4.81
CA PRO A 464 -10.72 2.36 5.99
C PRO A 464 -10.58 3.21 7.26
N SER A 465 -9.58 4.09 7.36
CA SER A 465 -9.45 5.08 8.44
C SER A 465 -10.44 6.22 8.30
N TYR A 466 -10.61 6.73 7.09
CA TYR A 466 -11.44 7.91 6.83
C TYR A 466 -12.93 7.58 6.79
N GLN A 467 -13.29 6.45 6.19
CA GLN A 467 -14.68 6.06 5.94
C GLN A 467 -14.89 4.57 6.25
N PRO A 468 -14.76 4.15 7.52
CA PRO A 468 -14.73 2.73 7.92
C PRO A 468 -15.99 1.94 7.51
N ALA A 469 -17.19 2.50 7.69
CA ALA A 469 -18.45 1.85 7.32
C ALA A 469 -18.58 1.63 5.79
N ARG A 470 -18.24 2.67 5.02
CA ARG A 470 -18.23 2.61 3.54
C ARG A 470 -17.16 1.63 3.04
N ALA A 471 -15.98 1.64 3.66
CA ALA A 471 -14.89 0.72 3.36
C ALA A 471 -15.28 -0.74 3.62
N LEU A 472 -15.95 -1.03 4.75
CA LEU A 472 -16.46 -2.37 5.05
C LEU A 472 -17.53 -2.81 4.03
N THR A 473 -18.45 -1.93 3.66
CA THR A 473 -19.47 -2.21 2.64
C THR A 473 -18.82 -2.57 1.29
N MET A 474 -17.82 -1.80 0.89
CA MET A 474 -17.06 -2.01 -0.34
C MET A 474 -16.32 -3.35 -0.33
N ILE A 475 -15.53 -3.65 0.71
CA ILE A 475 -14.75 -4.89 0.75
C ILE A 475 -15.66 -6.14 0.85
N ALA A 476 -16.78 -6.05 1.57
CA ALA A 476 -17.74 -7.14 1.65
C ALA A 476 -18.30 -7.49 0.26
N SER A 477 -18.55 -6.48 -0.56
CA SER A 477 -19.02 -6.62 -1.95
C SER A 477 -17.95 -7.30 -2.83
N PHE A 478 -16.69 -6.85 -2.72
CA PHE A 478 -15.55 -7.46 -3.39
C PHE A 478 -15.42 -8.95 -3.07
N LEU A 479 -15.41 -9.31 -1.78
CA LEU A 479 -15.24 -10.69 -1.32
C LEU A 479 -16.40 -11.57 -1.81
N GLN A 480 -17.62 -11.05 -1.81
CA GLN A 480 -18.82 -11.74 -2.34
C GLN A 480 -18.88 -11.81 -3.88
N GLY A 481 -18.03 -11.05 -4.58
CA GLY A 481 -18.01 -11.03 -6.04
C GLY A 481 -19.21 -10.29 -6.63
N LYS A 482 -19.70 -9.26 -5.93
CA LYS A 482 -20.83 -8.44 -6.36
C LYS A 482 -20.42 -6.97 -6.36
N LEU A 483 -21.04 -6.16 -7.20
CA LEU A 483 -20.88 -4.71 -7.11
C LEU A 483 -21.46 -4.20 -5.77
N PRO A 484 -20.97 -3.07 -5.23
CA PRO A 484 -21.54 -2.49 -4.03
C PRO A 484 -23.03 -2.14 -4.21
N PRO A 485 -23.81 -2.05 -3.12
CA PRO A 485 -25.26 -1.87 -3.19
C PRO A 485 -25.67 -0.66 -4.02
N GLY A 486 -26.65 -0.83 -4.90
CA GLY A 486 -27.27 0.27 -5.64
C GLY A 486 -28.17 1.14 -4.75
N PRO A 487 -28.90 2.10 -5.34
CA PRO A 487 -29.85 2.94 -4.60
C PRO A 487 -30.89 2.08 -3.87
N PRO A 488 -31.31 2.48 -2.64
CA PRO A 488 -32.38 1.79 -1.94
C PRO A 488 -33.66 1.79 -2.78
N PRO A 489 -34.51 0.75 -2.66
CA PRO A 489 -35.78 0.72 -3.36
C PRO A 489 -36.63 1.94 -2.96
N SER A 490 -37.22 2.58 -3.96
CA SER A 490 -38.09 3.76 -3.84
C SER A 490 -39.36 3.51 -3.04
#